data_AF-A0A1G3AK37-F1
#
_entry.id   AF-A0A1G3AK37-F1
#
_cell.length_a   1.000
_cell.length_b   1.000
_cell.length_c   1.000
_cell.angle_alpha   90.00
_cell.angle_beta   90.00
_cell.angle_gamma   90.00
#
_symmetry.space_group_name_H-M   'P 1'
#
loop_
_entity.id
_entity.type
_entity.pdbx_description
1 polymer ?
#
loop_
_entity_poly.entity_id
_entity_poly.type
_entity_poly.pdbx_seq_one_letter_code
_entity_poly.pdbx_strand_id
1 'polypeptide(L)'
;MRAELAALELSAVELLRARREELSPSAQRSLDRIAAQALADVGRTDAALDAYDWLAKAYPDDGEIQEGYARLLLSRPDRASLEAALAKWREVERKSRQGSNRWFRAKYAVALVHDRSNHKEQAEKMIRLLAVLHPQPRLRDREATAQFAELLDPPMRAAFFELLDRCGE
;
A
#
# COMPACT_ATOMS: atom_id res chain seq x y z
N MET A 1 12.98 -19.11 3.07
CA MET A 1 12.69 -18.10 4.11
C MET A 1 11.39 -17.32 3.91
N ARG A 2 11.23 -16.38 2.95
CA ARG A 2 9.96 -15.61 2.81
C ARG A 2 8.74 -16.49 2.49
N ALA A 3 8.89 -17.47 1.59
CA ALA A 3 7.80 -18.36 1.22
C ALA A 3 7.37 -19.31 2.35
N GLU A 4 8.32 -19.79 3.16
CA GLU A 4 8.04 -20.65 4.32
C GLU A 4 7.36 -19.85 5.45
N LEU A 5 7.79 -18.61 5.66
CA LEU A 5 7.13 -17.70 6.61
C LEU A 5 5.69 -17.40 6.17
N ALA A 6 5.46 -17.09 4.91
CA ALA A 6 4.13 -16.80 4.37
C ALA A 6 3.20 -18.03 4.44
N ALA A 7 3.73 -19.24 4.21
CA ALA A 7 2.97 -20.49 4.37
C ALA A 7 2.60 -20.76 5.84
N LEU A 8 3.52 -20.49 6.76
CA LEU A 8 3.27 -20.59 8.20
C LEU A 8 2.24 -19.55 8.68
N GLU A 9 2.36 -18.31 8.21
CA GLU A 9 1.40 -17.24 8.48
C GLU A 9 0.00 -17.61 7.98
N LEU A 10 -0.10 -18.20 6.78
CA LEU A 10 -1.38 -18.66 6.24
C LEU A 10 -1.99 -19.78 7.09
N SER A 11 -1.20 -20.76 7.52
CA SER A 11 -1.67 -21.83 8.41
C SER A 11 -2.11 -21.30 9.78
N ALA A 12 -1.37 -20.34 10.36
CA ALA A 12 -1.76 -19.67 11.59
C ALA A 12 -3.08 -18.88 11.42
N VAL A 13 -3.23 -18.19 10.28
CA VAL A 13 -4.47 -17.48 9.92
C VAL A 13 -5.64 -18.45 9.80
N GLU A 14 -5.47 -19.63 9.18
CA GLU A 14 -6.53 -20.63 9.03
C GLU A 14 -7.00 -21.15 10.39
N LEU A 15 -6.07 -21.44 11.30
CA LEU A 15 -6.39 -21.86 12.67
C LEU A 15 -7.14 -20.78 13.45
N LEU A 16 -6.71 -19.52 13.33
CA LEU A 16 -7.37 -18.39 14.01
C LEU A 16 -8.73 -18.06 13.37
N ARG A 17 -8.89 -18.26 12.05
CA ARG A 17 -10.18 -18.08 11.35
C ARG A 17 -11.23 -19.06 11.86
N ALA A 18 -10.84 -20.29 12.22
CA ALA A 18 -11.76 -21.26 12.81
C ALA A 18 -12.35 -20.82 14.15
N ARG A 19 -11.69 -19.87 14.84
CA ARG A 19 -12.14 -19.27 16.11
C ARG A 19 -12.44 -17.79 15.98
N ARG A 20 -12.69 -17.30 14.76
CA ARG A 20 -12.89 -15.87 14.47
C ARG A 20 -14.02 -15.28 15.33
N GLU A 21 -15.10 -16.03 15.52
CA GLU A 21 -16.27 -15.56 16.29
C GLU A 21 -15.98 -15.38 17.78
N GLU A 22 -14.94 -16.04 18.31
CA GLU A 22 -14.48 -15.88 19.69
C GLU A 22 -13.64 -14.60 19.89
N LEU A 23 -13.20 -13.97 18.81
CA LEU A 23 -12.37 -12.77 18.84
C LEU A 23 -13.22 -11.50 18.96
N SER A 24 -12.66 -10.46 19.59
CA SER A 24 -13.28 -9.13 19.58
C SER A 24 -13.43 -8.60 18.14
N PRO A 25 -14.39 -7.69 17.86
CA PRO A 25 -14.56 -7.14 16.51
C PRO A 25 -13.28 -6.50 15.95
N SER A 26 -12.43 -5.90 16.80
CA SER A 26 -11.15 -5.35 16.36
C SER A 26 -10.15 -6.44 15.99
N ALA A 27 -10.08 -7.52 16.77
CA ALA A 27 -9.20 -8.65 16.49
C ALA A 27 -9.66 -9.42 15.24
N GLN A 28 -10.97 -9.55 15.01
CA GLN A 28 -11.53 -10.11 13.77
C GLN A 28 -11.07 -9.31 12.54
N ARG A 29 -11.19 -7.98 12.59
CA ARG A 29 -10.72 -7.10 11.50
C ARG A 29 -9.23 -7.27 11.22
N SER A 30 -8.40 -7.25 12.27
CA SER A 30 -6.96 -7.44 12.13
C SER A 30 -6.63 -8.80 11.52
N LEU A 31 -7.30 -9.86 11.99
CA LEU A 31 -7.14 -11.20 11.45
C LEU A 31 -7.51 -11.26 9.97
N ASP A 32 -8.65 -10.69 9.58
CA ASP A 32 -9.09 -10.71 8.18
C ASP A 32 -8.13 -9.92 7.27
N ARG A 33 -7.62 -8.77 7.75
CA ARG A 33 -6.59 -7.99 7.04
C ARG A 33 -5.29 -8.77 6.87
N ILE A 34 -4.81 -9.41 7.94
CA ILE A 34 -3.59 -10.25 7.90
C ILE A 34 -3.80 -11.43 6.93
N ALA A 35 -4.98 -12.04 6.94
CA ALA A 35 -5.32 -13.11 6.02
C ALA A 35 -5.29 -12.68 4.55
N ALA A 36 -5.86 -11.51 4.24
CA ALA A 36 -5.82 -10.93 2.90
C ALA A 36 -4.37 -10.65 2.46
N GLN A 37 -3.54 -10.14 3.39
CA GLN A 37 -2.13 -9.91 3.11
C GLN A 37 -1.36 -11.22 2.87
N ALA A 38 -1.55 -12.23 3.70
CA ALA A 38 -0.91 -13.53 3.55
C ALA A 38 -1.23 -14.18 2.20
N LEU A 39 -2.48 -14.07 1.73
CA LEU A 39 -2.88 -14.50 0.38
C LEU A 39 -2.05 -13.81 -0.71
N ALA A 40 -1.80 -12.51 -0.59
CA ALA A 40 -0.97 -11.77 -1.54
C ALA A 40 0.50 -12.24 -1.48
N ASP A 41 1.03 -12.47 -0.28
CA ASP A 41 2.42 -12.86 -0.07
C ASP A 41 2.75 -14.27 -0.59
N VAL A 42 1.78 -15.18 -0.61
CA VAL A 42 1.90 -16.50 -1.27
C VAL A 42 1.52 -16.49 -2.75
N GLY A 43 1.32 -15.31 -3.36
CA GLY A 43 1.03 -15.16 -4.78
C GLY A 43 -0.43 -15.44 -5.19
N ARG A 44 -1.35 -15.61 -4.23
CA ARG A 44 -2.80 -15.74 -4.50
C ARG A 44 -3.44 -14.36 -4.63
N THR A 45 -2.93 -13.57 -5.59
CA THR A 45 -3.26 -12.15 -5.75
C THR A 45 -4.74 -11.88 -5.98
N ASP A 46 -5.43 -12.68 -6.80
CA ASP A 46 -6.86 -12.48 -7.05
C ASP A 46 -7.70 -12.71 -5.79
N ALA A 47 -7.42 -13.79 -5.04
CA ALA A 47 -8.09 -14.06 -3.76
C ALA A 47 -7.81 -12.98 -2.71
N ALA A 48 -6.60 -12.42 -2.71
CA ALA A 48 -6.25 -11.30 -1.85
C ALA A 48 -7.02 -10.03 -2.24
N LEU A 49 -7.20 -9.76 -3.53
CA LEU A 49 -7.97 -8.62 -4.03
C LEU A 49 -9.45 -8.75 -3.65
N ASP A 50 -10.04 -9.94 -3.81
CA ASP A 50 -11.43 -10.19 -3.39
C ASP A 50 -11.60 -9.96 -1.88
N ALA A 51 -10.66 -10.44 -1.07
CA ALA A 51 -10.67 -10.24 0.37
C ALA A 51 -10.53 -8.75 0.75
N TYR A 52 -9.60 -8.04 0.12
CA TYR A 52 -9.41 -6.61 0.36
C TYR A 52 -10.58 -5.76 -0.13
N ASP A 53 -11.21 -6.11 -1.25
CA ASP A 53 -12.39 -5.43 -1.76
C ASP A 53 -13.57 -5.54 -0.77
N TRP A 54 -13.81 -6.74 -0.24
CA TRP A 54 -14.80 -6.95 0.81
C TRP A 54 -14.46 -6.15 2.08
N LEU A 55 -13.20 -6.23 2.55
CA LEU A 55 -12.74 -5.50 3.74
C LEU A 55 -12.86 -3.99 3.58
N ALA A 56 -12.50 -3.45 2.42
CA ALA A 56 -12.55 -2.03 2.15
C ALA A 56 -13.98 -1.49 2.13
N LYS A 57 -14.96 -2.32 1.74
CA LYS A 57 -16.40 -2.00 1.80
C LYS A 57 -16.94 -2.10 3.24
N ALA A 58 -16.53 -3.11 3.99
CA ALA A 58 -16.96 -3.33 5.37
C ALA A 58 -16.37 -2.27 6.34
N TYR A 59 -15.15 -1.81 6.06
CA TYR A 59 -14.38 -0.91 6.93
C TYR A 59 -13.83 0.29 6.13
N PRO A 60 -14.71 1.19 5.66
CA PRO A 60 -14.32 2.28 4.77
C PRO A 60 -13.36 3.29 5.41
N ASP A 61 -13.33 3.38 6.74
CA ASP A 61 -12.51 4.34 7.49
C ASP A 61 -11.28 3.70 8.14
N ASP A 62 -11.08 2.40 7.96
CA ASP A 62 -9.87 1.72 8.40
C ASP A 62 -8.72 1.97 7.42
N GLY A 63 -7.84 2.89 7.80
CA GLY A 63 -6.73 3.30 6.94
C GLY A 63 -5.75 2.18 6.59
N GLU A 64 -5.55 1.18 7.46
CA GLU A 64 -4.65 0.06 7.14
C GLU A 64 -5.25 -0.85 6.08
N ILE A 65 -6.57 -1.07 6.13
CA ILE A 65 -7.30 -1.84 5.12
C ILE A 65 -7.26 -1.10 3.78
N GLN A 66 -7.53 0.21 3.77
CA GLN A 66 -7.52 0.99 2.52
C GLN A 66 -6.12 1.05 1.90
N GLU A 67 -5.06 1.24 2.70
CA GLU A 67 -3.67 1.21 2.23
C GLU A 67 -3.28 -0.18 1.69
N GLY A 68 -3.68 -1.25 2.39
CA GLY A 68 -3.43 -2.63 1.96
C GLY A 68 -4.06 -2.91 0.60
N TYR A 69 -5.32 -2.52 0.41
CA TYR A 69 -6.01 -2.70 -0.86
C TYR A 69 -5.37 -1.89 -1.99
N ALA A 70 -5.13 -0.59 -1.77
CA ALA A 70 -4.54 0.31 -2.76
C ALA A 70 -3.16 -0.18 -3.23
N ARG A 71 -2.38 -0.75 -2.31
CA ARG A 71 -1.07 -1.35 -2.61
C ARG A 71 -1.17 -2.62 -3.43
N LEU A 72 -2.12 -3.49 -3.11
CA LEU A 72 -2.31 -4.72 -3.87
C LEU A 72 -2.77 -4.43 -5.31
N LEU A 73 -3.58 -3.39 -5.51
CA LEU A 73 -3.91 -2.90 -6.84
C LEU A 73 -2.67 -2.34 -7.57
N LEU A 74 -1.81 -1.61 -6.87
CA LEU A 74 -0.58 -1.03 -7.43
C LEU A 74 0.45 -2.08 -7.88
N SER A 75 0.49 -3.25 -7.22
CA SER A 75 1.44 -4.30 -7.61
C SER A 75 1.13 -4.89 -8.98
N ARG A 76 -0.14 -4.86 -9.42
CA ARG A 76 -0.54 -5.32 -10.74
C ARG A 76 -0.07 -4.36 -11.84
N PRO A 77 0.45 -4.88 -12.96
CA PRO A 77 0.94 -4.05 -14.05
C PRO A 77 -0.16 -3.62 -15.03
N ASP A 78 -1.35 -4.22 -14.96
CA ASP A 78 -2.42 -3.92 -15.90
C ASP A 78 -3.05 -2.54 -15.67
N ARG A 79 -3.50 -1.92 -16.76
CA ARG A 79 -4.03 -0.56 -16.75
C ARG A 79 -5.21 -0.39 -15.79
N ALA A 80 -6.14 -1.35 -15.76
CA ALA A 80 -7.34 -1.27 -14.92
C ALA A 80 -6.96 -1.25 -13.44
N SER A 81 -6.01 -2.08 -13.03
CA SER A 81 -5.51 -2.11 -11.65
C SER A 81 -4.75 -0.84 -11.28
N LEU A 82 -3.97 -0.25 -12.19
CA LEU A 82 -3.30 1.03 -11.94
C LEU A 82 -4.30 2.20 -11.81
N GLU A 83 -5.38 2.21 -12.61
CA GLU A 83 -6.46 3.20 -12.49
C GLU A 83 -7.21 3.04 -11.16
N ALA A 84 -7.51 1.80 -10.75
CA ALA A 84 -8.12 1.51 -9.45
C ALA A 84 -7.19 1.88 -8.28
N ALA A 85 -5.90 1.58 -8.38
CA ALA A 85 -4.89 1.97 -7.40
C ALA A 85 -4.82 3.49 -7.25
N LEU A 86 -4.84 4.24 -8.36
CA LEU A 86 -4.84 5.69 -8.35
C LEU A 86 -6.05 6.26 -7.59
N ALA A 87 -7.24 5.73 -7.88
CA ALA A 87 -8.47 6.15 -7.22
C ALA A 87 -8.41 5.87 -5.70
N LYS A 88 -7.93 4.68 -5.32
CA LYS A 88 -7.81 4.28 -3.92
C LYS A 88 -6.75 5.06 -3.15
N TRP A 89 -5.57 5.29 -3.73
CA TRP A 89 -4.55 6.11 -3.07
C TRP A 89 -4.98 7.57 -2.89
N ARG A 90 -5.74 8.13 -3.85
CA ARG A 90 -6.35 9.47 -3.68
C ARG A 90 -7.40 9.50 -2.56
N GLU A 91 -8.16 8.42 -2.39
CA GLU A 91 -9.08 8.28 -1.26
C GLU A 91 -8.33 8.27 0.07
N VAL A 92 -7.27 7.45 0.17
CA VAL A 92 -6.40 7.38 1.36
C VAL A 92 -5.78 8.74 1.66
N GLU A 93 -5.27 9.43 0.63
CA GLU A 93 -4.70 10.78 0.77
C GLU A 93 -5.73 11.75 1.38
N ARG A 94 -6.94 11.82 0.79
CA ARG A 94 -8.00 12.72 1.22
C ARG A 94 -8.48 12.45 2.65
N LYS A 95 -8.52 11.18 3.05
CA LYS A 95 -8.93 10.77 4.41
C LYS A 95 -7.81 10.87 5.44
N SER A 96 -6.57 11.12 5.02
CA SER A 96 -5.42 11.22 5.92
C SER A 96 -5.19 12.66 6.37
N ARG A 97 -4.78 12.82 7.63
CA ARG A 97 -4.33 14.12 8.13
C ARG A 97 -3.11 14.58 7.32
N GLN A 98 -3.16 15.77 6.76
CA GLN A 98 -2.05 16.35 5.99
C GLN A 98 -0.75 16.34 6.80
N GLY A 99 0.36 15.97 6.14
CA GLY A 99 1.68 15.86 6.76
C GLY A 99 1.88 14.63 7.68
N SER A 100 0.86 13.79 7.88
CA SER A 100 1.05 12.49 8.55
C SER A 100 1.82 11.50 7.66
N ASN A 101 2.41 10.46 8.27
CA ASN A 101 3.12 9.43 7.51
C ASN A 101 2.23 8.78 6.45
N ARG A 102 0.98 8.43 6.80
CA ARG A 102 0.01 7.87 5.84
C ARG A 102 -0.26 8.81 4.66
N TRP A 103 -0.37 10.12 4.92
CA TRP A 103 -0.57 11.11 3.87
C TRP A 103 0.64 11.17 2.91
N PHE A 104 1.87 11.16 3.44
CA PHE A 104 3.08 11.09 2.61
C PHE A 104 3.14 9.80 1.79
N ARG A 105 2.86 8.63 2.41
CA ARG A 105 2.80 7.35 1.69
C ARG A 105 1.79 7.38 0.54
N ALA A 106 0.61 7.98 0.76
CA ALA A 106 -0.37 8.14 -0.30
C ALA A 106 0.12 9.05 -1.44
N LYS A 107 0.81 10.17 -1.12
CA LYS A 107 1.44 11.03 -2.14
C LYS A 107 2.49 10.29 -2.95
N TYR A 108 3.35 9.53 -2.30
CA TYR A 108 4.37 8.69 -2.96
C TYR A 108 3.74 7.65 -3.86
N ALA A 109 2.70 6.97 -3.38
CA ALA A 109 1.98 5.98 -4.16
C ALA A 109 1.30 6.58 -5.40
N VAL A 110 0.67 7.75 -5.29
CA VAL A 110 0.08 8.44 -6.45
C VAL A 110 1.16 8.80 -7.48
N ALA A 111 2.30 9.30 -7.04
CA ALA A 111 3.42 9.59 -7.94
C ALA A 111 3.95 8.31 -8.62
N LEU A 112 4.11 7.22 -7.86
CA LEU A 112 4.55 5.92 -8.38
C LEU A 112 3.54 5.31 -9.37
N VAL A 113 2.23 5.46 -9.15
CA VAL A 113 1.19 5.05 -10.11
C VAL A 113 1.35 5.82 -11.43
N HIS A 114 1.60 7.13 -11.37
CA HIS A 114 1.85 7.94 -12.57
C HIS A 114 3.11 7.48 -13.31
N ASP A 115 4.20 7.21 -12.60
CA ASP A 115 5.44 6.72 -13.20
C ASP A 115 5.23 5.36 -13.91
N ARG A 116 4.56 4.41 -13.24
CA ARG A 116 4.19 3.10 -13.81
C ARG A 116 3.21 3.19 -14.99
N SER A 117 2.38 4.23 -15.02
CA SER A 117 1.43 4.47 -16.12
C SER A 117 2.07 5.25 -17.29
N ASN A 118 3.40 5.33 -17.34
CA ASN A 118 4.18 6.07 -18.34
C ASN A 118 3.94 7.60 -18.34
N HIS A 119 3.48 8.15 -17.22
CA HIS A 119 3.30 9.59 -17.00
C HIS A 119 4.44 10.14 -16.13
N LYS A 120 5.70 9.94 -16.56
CA LYS A 120 6.90 10.24 -15.77
C LYS A 120 7.02 11.71 -15.35
N GLU A 121 6.73 12.64 -16.27
CA GLU A 121 6.76 14.08 -15.97
C GLU A 121 5.79 14.46 -14.86
N GLN A 122 4.60 13.85 -14.84
CA GLN A 122 3.61 14.09 -13.81
C GLN A 122 4.07 13.54 -12.45
N ALA A 123 4.69 12.36 -12.42
CA ALA A 123 5.26 11.78 -11.20
C ALA A 123 6.35 12.68 -10.61
N GLU A 124 7.29 13.14 -11.43
CA GLU A 124 8.38 14.02 -10.99
C GLU A 124 7.86 15.38 -10.52
N LYS A 125 6.90 15.97 -11.24
CA LYS A 125 6.26 17.22 -10.83
C LYS A 125 5.63 17.09 -9.45
N MET A 126 5.00 15.95 -9.15
CA MET A 126 4.40 15.69 -7.85
C MET A 126 5.44 15.59 -6.73
N ILE A 127 6.53 14.83 -6.94
CA ILE A 127 7.61 14.69 -5.96
C ILE A 127 8.31 16.04 -5.71
N ARG A 128 8.67 16.78 -6.76
CA ARG A 128 9.31 18.10 -6.64
C ARG A 128 8.40 19.09 -5.90
N LEU A 129 7.11 19.13 -6.22
CA LEU A 129 6.17 19.99 -5.51
C LEU A 129 6.06 19.58 -4.03
N LEU A 130 6.01 18.29 -3.74
CA LEU A 130 5.94 17.79 -2.38
C LEU A 130 7.19 18.16 -1.56
N ALA A 131 8.37 18.09 -2.17
CA ALA A 131 9.63 18.51 -1.56
C ALA A 131 9.66 20.02 -1.26
N VAL A 132 9.18 20.86 -2.19
CA VAL A 132 9.07 22.31 -1.99
C VAL A 132 8.14 22.65 -0.82
N LEU A 133 7.00 21.98 -0.72
CA LEU A 133 6.02 22.21 0.34
C LEU A 133 6.47 21.63 1.70
N HIS A 134 7.34 20.62 1.69
CA HIS A 134 7.81 19.92 2.88
C HIS A 134 9.33 19.71 2.86
N PRO A 135 10.13 20.79 2.95
CA PRO A 135 11.57 20.74 2.65
C PRO A 135 12.43 20.06 3.72
N GLN A 136 11.90 19.87 4.95
CA GLN A 136 12.65 19.24 6.03
C GLN A 136 11.82 18.21 6.81
N PRO A 137 12.38 17.03 7.10
CA PRO A 137 13.56 16.45 6.44
C PRO A 137 13.30 16.26 4.92
N ARG A 138 14.35 15.98 4.14
CA ARG A 138 14.20 15.61 2.73
C ARG A 138 13.24 14.44 2.61
N LEU A 139 12.52 14.33 1.49
CA LEU A 139 11.53 13.27 1.31
C LEU A 139 12.15 11.90 1.52
N ARG A 140 13.34 11.63 0.98
CA ARG A 140 14.04 10.35 1.16
C ARG A 140 14.29 9.96 2.61
N ASP A 141 14.60 10.94 3.45
CA ASP A 141 14.99 10.74 4.85
C ASP A 141 13.76 10.66 5.79
N ARG A 142 12.55 10.79 5.27
CA ARG A 142 11.31 10.68 6.06
C ARG A 142 11.04 9.25 6.48
N GLU A 143 10.53 9.08 7.71
CA GLU A 143 9.99 7.81 8.19
C GLU A 143 8.93 7.24 7.25
N ALA A 144 8.05 8.10 6.71
CA ALA A 144 7.04 7.71 5.73
C ALA A 144 7.63 7.05 4.47
N THR A 145 8.84 7.44 4.07
CA THR A 145 9.53 6.90 2.90
C THR A 145 10.05 5.50 3.19
N ALA A 146 10.68 5.29 4.34
CA ALA A 146 11.09 3.96 4.80
C ALA A 146 9.87 3.03 4.90
N GLN A 147 8.79 3.49 5.56
CA GLN A 147 7.53 2.75 5.67
C GLN A 147 6.91 2.43 4.31
N PHE A 148 6.93 3.36 3.35
CA PHE A 148 6.41 3.07 2.02
C PHE A 148 7.27 2.05 1.28
N ALA A 149 8.59 2.19 1.34
CA ALA A 149 9.53 1.28 0.69
C ALA A 149 9.42 -0.16 1.22
N GLU A 150 9.17 -0.35 2.51
CA GLU A 150 8.95 -1.68 3.12
C GLU A 150 7.70 -2.39 2.60
N LEU A 151 6.69 -1.63 2.22
CA LEU A 151 5.43 -2.17 1.71
C LEU A 151 5.54 -2.64 0.25
N LEU A 152 6.49 -2.11 -0.52
CA LEU A 152 6.66 -2.40 -1.93
C LEU A 152 7.43 -3.71 -2.16
N ASP A 153 7.10 -4.39 -3.25
CA ASP A 153 7.95 -5.48 -3.75
C ASP A 153 9.32 -4.93 -4.22
N PRO A 154 10.36 -5.77 -4.34
CA PRO A 154 11.70 -5.28 -4.66
C PRO A 154 11.79 -4.46 -5.95
N PRO A 155 11.13 -4.83 -7.08
CA PRO A 155 11.13 -4.02 -8.30
C PRO A 155 10.45 -2.66 -8.11
N MET A 156 9.27 -2.59 -7.48
CA MET A 156 8.59 -1.31 -7.24
C MET A 156 9.35 -0.42 -6.28
N ARG A 157 9.99 -1.01 -5.26
CA ARG A 157 10.84 -0.28 -4.33
C ARG A 157 12.02 0.38 -5.06
N ALA A 158 12.65 -0.33 -5.98
CA ALA A 158 13.72 0.23 -6.80
C ALA A 158 13.20 1.39 -7.66
N ALA A 159 12.06 1.21 -8.35
CA ALA A 159 11.44 2.26 -9.16
C ALA A 159 11.06 3.51 -8.33
N PHE A 160 10.58 3.31 -7.10
CA PHE A 160 10.27 4.40 -6.19
C PHE A 160 11.51 5.24 -5.82
N PHE A 161 12.63 4.59 -5.48
CA PHE A 161 13.86 5.32 -5.18
C PHE A 161 14.47 5.98 -6.41
N GLU A 162 14.40 5.35 -7.59
CA GLU A 162 14.81 5.99 -8.84
C GLU A 162 14.01 7.27 -9.10
N LEU A 163 12.69 7.26 -8.86
CA LEU A 163 11.85 8.44 -8.98
C LEU A 163 12.29 9.56 -8.01
N LEU A 164 12.65 9.24 -6.77
CA LEU A 164 13.18 10.21 -5.82
C LEU A 164 14.53 10.78 -6.27
N ASP A 165 15.45 9.91 -6.71
CA ASP A 165 16.78 10.31 -7.19
C ASP A 165 16.67 11.26 -8.41
N ARG A 166 15.75 10.99 -9.36
CA ARG A 166 15.47 11.89 -10.50
C ARG A 166 14.92 13.26 -10.08
N CYS A 167 14.40 13.38 -8.86
CA CYS A 167 13.90 14.62 -8.29
C CYS A 167 14.90 15.31 -7.35
N GLY A 168 16.06 14.70 -7.10
CA GLY A 168 17.06 15.22 -6.16
C GLY A 168 16.74 14.97 -4.69
N GLU A 169 15.84 14.01 -4.41
CA GLU A 169 15.39 13.65 -3.05
C GLU A 169 16.14 12.45 -2.48
#